data_AF-A0A5K8A0Q7-F1
#
_entry.id   AF-A0A5K8A0Q7-F1
#
_cell.length_a   1.000
_cell.length_b   1.000
_cell.length_c   1.000
_cell.angle_alpha   90.00
_cell.angle_beta   90.00
_cell.angle_gamma   90.00
#
_symmetry.space_group_name_H-M   'P 1'
#
loop_
_entity.id
_entity.type
_entity.pdbx_description
1 polymer ?
#
loop_
_entity_poly.entity_id
_entity_poly.type
_entity_poly.pdbx_seq_one_letter_code
_entity_poly.pdbx_strand_id
1 'polypeptide(L)'
;MTAEEIDKLPILPQGMNTKKPTWNNIRYFYRNVHFSQIIRNGVCIQSVVKGIGDMHKLINRLLEIPEAIYSYLQDGWWQFKAT
;
A
#
# COMPACT_ATOMS: atom_id res chain seq x y z
N MET A 1 13.64 15.70 -11.03
CA MET A 1 13.50 14.91 -9.79
C MET A 1 14.71 14.01 -9.69
N THR A 2 15.56 14.21 -8.68
CA THR A 2 16.71 13.33 -8.41
C THR A 2 16.18 12.00 -7.88
N ALA A 3 16.53 10.90 -8.54
CA ALA A 3 16.20 9.56 -8.05
C ALA A 3 16.88 9.37 -6.69
N GLU A 4 16.11 9.15 -5.62
CA GLU A 4 16.67 8.76 -4.33
C GLU A 4 17.39 7.42 -4.49
N GLU A 5 18.70 7.38 -4.19
CA GLU A 5 19.45 6.12 -4.19
C GLU A 5 19.00 5.25 -3.00
N ILE A 6 18.29 4.17 -3.30
CA ILE A 6 17.88 3.18 -2.30
C ILE A 6 18.99 2.14 -2.18
N ASP A 7 19.80 2.22 -1.12
CA ASP A 7 20.84 1.22 -0.86
C ASP A 7 20.26 -0.13 -0.37
N LYS A 8 19.16 -0.11 0.39
CA LYS A 8 18.51 -1.33 0.91
C LYS A 8 17.01 -1.15 1.09
N LEU A 9 16.23 -2.05 0.51
CA LEU A 9 14.78 -2.12 0.70
C LEU A 9 14.34 -3.52 1.18
N PRO A 10 13.98 -3.70 2.46
CA PRO A 10 13.70 -5.00 3.07
C PRO A 10 12.26 -5.48 2.77
N ILE A 11 11.92 -5.64 1.49
CA ILE A 11 10.54 -5.94 1.04
C ILE A 11 10.37 -7.33 0.43
N LEU A 12 11.46 -8.10 0.37
CA LEU A 12 11.42 -9.49 -0.05
C LEU A 12 10.89 -10.37 1.09
N PRO A 13 10.55 -11.65 0.81
CA PRO A 13 10.22 -12.62 1.85
C PRO A 13 11.25 -12.60 2.98
N GLN A 14 10.77 -12.74 4.22
CA GLN A 14 11.60 -12.75 5.43
C GLN A 14 12.40 -11.45 5.67
N GLY A 15 12.03 -10.34 5.02
CA GLY A 15 12.70 -9.05 5.22
C GLY A 15 14.04 -8.93 4.50
N MET A 16 14.31 -9.79 3.51
CA MET A 16 15.53 -9.68 2.71
C MET A 16 15.54 -8.37 1.90
N ASN A 17 16.75 -7.83 1.68
CA ASN A 17 16.95 -6.55 1.01
C ASN A 17 16.97 -6.68 -0.51
N THR A 18 16.48 -5.65 -1.21
CA THR A 18 16.71 -5.43 -2.64
C THR A 18 17.04 -3.97 -2.92
N LYS A 19 17.86 -3.72 -3.93
CA LYS A 19 18.10 -2.38 -4.51
C LYS A 19 17.19 -2.08 -5.70
N LYS A 20 16.61 -3.13 -6.31
CA LYS A 20 15.83 -3.08 -7.54
C LYS A 20 14.59 -3.97 -7.39
N PRO A 21 13.56 -3.52 -6.68
CA PRO A 21 12.36 -4.33 -6.51
C PRO A 21 11.63 -4.49 -7.84
N THR A 22 11.14 -5.71 -8.12
CA THR A 22 10.21 -5.92 -9.23
C THR A 22 8.79 -5.55 -8.79
N TRP A 23 7.87 -5.36 -9.74
CA TRP A 23 6.45 -5.18 -9.42
C TRP A 23 5.88 -6.34 -8.60
N ASN A 24 6.33 -7.58 -8.86
CA ASN A 24 5.91 -8.74 -8.06
C ASN A 24 6.38 -8.65 -6.61
N ASN A 25 7.57 -8.09 -6.36
CA ASN A 25 8.08 -7.89 -5.00
C ASN A 25 7.20 -6.86 -4.26
N ILE A 26 6.85 -5.76 -4.93
CA ILE A 26 5.98 -4.72 -4.37
C ILE A 26 4.60 -5.31 -4.09
N ARG A 27 3.99 -6.01 -5.05
CA ARG A 27 2.69 -6.67 -4.85
C ARG A 27 2.72 -7.66 -3.69
N TYR A 28 3.77 -8.46 -3.58
CA TYR A 28 3.94 -9.40 -2.48
C TYR A 28 4.04 -8.68 -1.13
N PHE A 29 4.79 -7.57 -1.07
CA PHE A 29 4.96 -6.79 0.15
C PHE A 29 3.62 -6.25 0.69
N TYR A 30 2.76 -5.73 -0.21
CA TYR A 30 1.45 -5.17 0.15
C TYR A 30 0.34 -6.23 0.34
N ARG A 31 0.62 -7.54 0.19
CA ARG A 31 -0.42 -8.59 0.20
C ARG A 31 -1.27 -8.65 1.48
N ASN A 32 -0.73 -8.16 2.60
CA ASN A 32 -1.38 -8.15 3.91
C ASN A 32 -1.92 -6.75 4.30
N VAL A 33 -1.98 -5.82 3.33
CA VAL A 33 -2.69 -4.55 3.50
C VAL A 33 -4.16 -4.79 3.17
N HIS A 34 -5.02 -4.46 4.12
CA HIS A 34 -6.45 -4.75 4.02
C HIS A 34 -7.28 -3.51 4.33
N PHE A 35 -8.29 -3.26 3.50
CA PHE A 35 -9.38 -2.35 3.83
C PHE A 35 -10.51 -3.17 4.45
N SER A 36 -10.90 -2.83 5.67
CA SER A 36 -11.96 -3.50 6.41
C SER A 36 -13.11 -2.54 6.66
N GLN A 37 -14.34 -3.03 6.53
CA GLN A 37 -15.55 -2.27 6.81
C GLN A 37 -16.44 -3.03 7.79
N ILE A 38 -17.13 -2.28 8.65
CA ILE A 38 -18.22 -2.78 9.49
C ILE A 38 -19.51 -2.18 8.93
N ILE A 39 -20.42 -3.06 8.53
CA ILE A 39 -21.69 -2.68 7.89
C ILE A 39 -22.83 -3.10 8.79
N ARG A 40 -23.76 -2.18 9.07
CA ARG A 40 -24.99 -2.44 9.82
C ARG A 40 -26.18 -1.89 9.03
N ASN A 41 -27.17 -2.73 8.77
CA ASN A 41 -28.38 -2.37 8.00
C ASN A 41 -28.05 -1.72 6.64
N GLY A 42 -27.02 -2.22 5.94
CA GLY A 42 -26.58 -1.68 4.64
C GLY A 42 -25.76 -0.39 4.71
N VAL A 43 -25.52 0.16 5.91
CA VAL A 43 -24.71 1.38 6.10
C VAL A 43 -23.34 1.01 6.64
N CYS A 44 -22.28 1.53 6.03
CA CYS A 44 -20.92 1.44 6.56
C CYS A 44 -20.79 2.36 7.78
N ILE A 45 -20.64 1.78 8.97
CA ILE A 45 -20.51 2.53 10.23
C ILE A 45 -19.05 2.72 10.65
N GLN A 46 -18.14 1.91 10.09
CA GLN A 46 -16.70 2.04 10.33
C GLN A 46 -15.94 1.48 9.14
N SER A 47 -14.85 2.13 8.76
CA SER A 47 -13.86 1.61 7.83
C SER A 47 -12.45 1.82 8.39
N VAL A 48 -11.53 0.94 8.05
CA VAL A 48 -10.12 1.04 8.47
C VAL A 48 -9.20 0.35 7.49
N VAL A 49 -8.04 0.96 7.23
CA VAL A 49 -6.93 0.31 6.54
C VAL A 49 -6.00 -0.31 7.58
N LYS A 50 -5.72 -1.59 7.44
CA LYS A 50 -4.78 -2.34 8.29
C LYS A 50 -3.56 -2.77 7.48
N GLY A 51 -2.42 -2.93 8.15
CA GLY A 51 -1.19 -3.45 7.55
C GLY A 51 -0.24 -2.38 6.97
N ILE A 52 -0.64 -1.11 6.94
CA ILE A 52 0.25 0.00 6.55
C ILE A 52 1.17 0.37 7.72
N GLY A 53 2.47 0.10 7.56
CA GLY A 53 3.53 0.52 8.47
C GLY A 53 4.53 1.47 7.80
N ASP A 54 5.59 1.86 8.50
CA ASP A 54 6.53 2.88 8.03
C ASP A 54 7.24 2.50 6.72
N MET A 55 7.55 1.22 6.53
CA MET A 55 8.12 0.74 5.27
C MET A 55 7.15 0.87 4.09
N HIS A 56 5.84 0.70 4.32
CA HIS A 56 4.83 0.95 3.28
C HIS A 56 4.75 2.44 2.93
N LYS A 57 4.83 3.32 3.94
CA LYS A 57 4.87 4.77 3.71
C LYS A 57 6.11 5.19 2.90
N LEU A 58 7.28 4.62 3.21
CA LEU A 58 8.50 4.86 2.45
C LEU A 58 8.35 4.41 0.99
N ILE A 59 7.83 3.21 0.74
CA ILE A 59 7.60 2.73 -0.63
C ILE A 59 6.58 3.60 -1.36
N ASN A 60 5.48 3.99 -0.71
CA ASN A 60 4.49 4.90 -1.30
C ASN A 60 5.14 6.22 -1.72
N ARG A 61 5.97 6.81 -0.85
CA ARG A 61 6.72 8.04 -1.17
C ARG A 61 7.63 7.86 -2.39
N LEU A 62 8.37 6.74 -2.45
CA LEU A 62 9.26 6.40 -3.57
C LEU A 62 8.50 6.16 -4.88
N LEU A 63 7.25 5.69 -4.79
CA LEU A 63 6.34 5.51 -5.92
C LEU A 63 5.50 6.77 -6.20
N GLU A 64 5.76 7.87 -5.51
CA GLU A 64 5.02 9.15 -5.63
C GLU A 64 3.51 9.01 -5.33
N ILE A 65 3.15 8.03 -4.50
CA ILE A 65 1.79 7.81 -4.03
C ILE A 65 1.56 8.71 -2.81
N PRO A 66 0.55 9.61 -2.84
CA PRO A 66 0.23 10.45 -1.69
C PRO A 66 -0.12 9.64 -0.45
N GLU A 67 0.45 9.97 0.71
CA GLU A 67 0.17 9.28 1.98
C GLU A 67 -1.33 9.29 2.34
N ALA A 68 -2.02 10.36 1.95
CA ALA A 68 -3.43 10.55 2.22
C ALA A 68 -4.34 9.56 1.46
N ILE A 69 -3.84 8.85 0.43
CA ILE A 69 -4.66 7.96 -0.40
C ILE A 69 -5.36 6.87 0.43
N TYR A 70 -4.69 6.38 1.47
CA TYR A 70 -5.23 5.35 2.36
C TYR A 70 -6.27 5.91 3.35
N SER A 71 -6.27 7.21 3.60
CA SER A 71 -7.25 7.87 4.48
C SER A 71 -8.60 8.06 3.81
N TYR A 72 -8.64 8.05 2.48
CA TYR A 72 -9.83 8.30 1.69
C TYR A 72 -10.33 7.06 0.94
N LEU A 73 -9.86 5.87 1.28
CA LEU A 73 -10.37 4.64 0.66
C LEU A 73 -11.85 4.48 0.98
N GLN A 74 -12.64 4.41 -0.08
CA GLN A 74 -14.06 4.12 -0.03
C GLN A 74 -14.32 2.69 -0.51
N ASP A 75 -15.58 2.26 -0.41
CA ASP A 75 -15.97 1.01 -1.05
C ASP A 75 -15.65 1.03 -2.56
N GLY A 76 -15.21 -0.11 -3.08
CA GLY A 76 -14.80 -0.23 -4.48
C GLY A 76 -13.49 0.47 -4.86
N TRP A 77 -12.65 0.91 -3.92
CA TRP A 77 -11.37 1.58 -4.22
C TRP A 77 -10.43 0.77 -5.13
N TRP A 78 -10.56 -0.56 -5.14
CA TRP A 78 -9.78 -1.48 -5.98
C TRP A 78 -10.35 -1.61 -7.40
N GLN A 79 -11.51 -1.04 -7.68
CA GLN A 79 -12.11 -1.04 -9.01
C GLN A 79 -11.45 0.03 -9.88
N PHE A 80 -10.27 -0.29 -10.39
CA PHE A 80 -9.66 0.47 -11.47
C PHE A 80 -10.52 0.25 -12.72
N LYS A 81 -11.47 1.15 -13.00
CA LYS A 81 -12.11 1.18 -14.31
C LYS A 81 -11.00 1.45 -15.32
N ALA A 82 -10.87 0.59 -16.32
CA ALA A 82 -10.05 0.91 -17.47
C ALA A 82 -10.59 2.21 -18.06
N THR A 83 -9.80 3.29 -17.99
CA THR A 83 -9.98 4.47 -18.83
C THR A 83 -9.73 4.12 -20.28
#